data_AF-A0AB32W5G8-F1
#
_entry.id   AF-A0AB32W5G8-F1
#
_cell.length_a   1.000
_cell.length_b   1.000
_cell.length_c   1.000
_cell.angle_alpha   90.00
_cell.angle_beta   90.00
_cell.angle_gamma   90.00
#
_symmetry.space_group_name_H-M   'P 1'
#
loop_
_entity.id
_entity.type
_entity.pdbx_description
1 polymer ?
#
loop_
_entity_poly.entity_id
_entity_poly.type
_entity_poly.pdbx_seq_one_letter_code
_entity_poly.pdbx_strand_id
1 'polypeptide(L)'
;METKVGRIKLGPQGQEISEQGLGCSSMSAFYGPPKREPDMINLIHHAINSGVTFLDTFDVYGPHTNDILLGKALKDIRDRIELATKFGACIVDGRREFRGDPAYVREACEGGLKRLGVENIDLYYQHRVDTRFPSKSRFQPENLGHNKHLFERVNEMARRKGCSPITACISLDPSSRGWDDVCPNTSNH
;
A
#
# COMPACT_ATOMS: atom_id res chain seq x y z
N MET A 1 -31.92 12.66 2.81
CA MET A 1 -31.43 11.49 2.06
C MET A 1 -29.97 11.33 2.42
N GLU A 2 -29.63 10.23 3.07
CA GLU A 2 -28.22 9.90 3.33
C GLU A 2 -27.62 9.49 1.98
N THR A 3 -26.72 10.32 1.46
CA THR A 3 -26.06 10.05 0.18
C THR A 3 -25.11 8.87 0.38
N LYS A 4 -25.54 7.68 -0.03
CA LYS A 4 -24.73 6.47 0.07
C LYS A 4 -23.67 6.50 -1.04
N VAL A 5 -22.40 6.53 -0.67
CA VAL A 5 -21.28 6.47 -1.64
C VAL A 5 -21.38 5.16 -2.44
N GLY A 6 -21.33 5.27 -3.77
CA GLY A 6 -21.36 4.11 -4.66
C GLY A 6 -20.16 3.19 -4.47
N ARG A 7 -20.26 1.97 -5.00
CA ARG A 7 -19.19 0.95 -4.94
C ARG A 7 -18.76 0.57 -6.35
N ILE A 8 -17.46 0.43 -6.57
CA ILE A 8 -16.84 0.09 -7.85
C ILE A 8 -15.74 -0.96 -7.68
N LYS A 9 -15.55 -1.83 -8.68
CA LYS A 9 -14.43 -2.77 -8.69
C LYS A 9 -13.14 -2.10 -9.14
N LEU A 10 -12.05 -2.34 -8.42
CA LEU A 10 -10.71 -1.88 -8.78
C LEU A 10 -10.11 -2.76 -9.90
N GLY A 11 -10.59 -2.58 -11.12
CA GLY A 11 -10.23 -3.41 -12.27
C GLY A 11 -11.00 -4.74 -12.30
N PRO A 12 -10.79 -5.58 -13.34
CA PRO A 12 -11.66 -6.73 -13.62
C PRO A 12 -11.69 -7.80 -12.52
N GLN A 13 -10.61 -7.92 -11.74
CA GLN A 13 -10.43 -8.91 -10.68
C GLN A 13 -10.12 -8.27 -9.32
N GLY A 14 -10.22 -6.95 -9.20
CA GLY A 14 -9.88 -6.26 -7.96
C GLY A 14 -10.97 -6.30 -6.91
N GLN A 15 -10.62 -5.82 -5.72
CA GLN A 15 -11.57 -5.63 -4.63
C GLN A 15 -12.62 -4.58 -5.02
N GLU A 16 -13.80 -4.71 -4.43
CA GLU A 16 -14.80 -3.65 -4.51
C GLU A 16 -14.43 -2.57 -3.49
N ILE A 17 -14.47 -1.31 -3.91
CA ILE A 17 -14.11 -0.15 -3.11
C ILE A 17 -15.19 0.93 -3.24
N SER A 18 -15.21 1.94 -2.38
CA SER A 18 -16.05 3.12 -2.60
C SER A 18 -15.57 3.91 -3.83
N GLU A 19 -16.53 4.45 -4.60
CA GLU A 19 -16.24 5.31 -5.76
C GLU A 19 -15.48 6.58 -5.37
N GLN A 20 -15.67 7.04 -4.13
CA GLN A 20 -14.86 8.09 -3.53
C GLN A 20 -13.88 7.48 -2.52
N GLY A 21 -12.59 7.81 -2.65
CA GLY A 21 -11.57 7.47 -1.67
C GLY A 21 -11.16 8.65 -0.79
N LEU A 22 -10.61 8.35 0.38
CA LEU A 22 -9.99 9.34 1.27
C LEU A 22 -8.47 9.29 1.13
N GLY A 23 -7.88 10.34 0.56
CA GLY A 23 -6.45 10.55 0.59
C GLY A 23 -6.01 11.10 1.95
N CYS A 24 -5.16 10.36 2.65
CA CYS A 24 -4.76 10.69 4.02
C CYS A 24 -3.51 11.58 4.10
N SER A 25 -3.01 12.11 2.98
CA SER A 25 -1.77 12.88 2.97
C SER A 25 -1.85 14.15 3.81
N SER A 26 -2.93 14.94 3.64
CA SER A 26 -3.14 16.27 4.26
C SER A 26 -3.24 16.26 5.79
N MET A 27 -3.36 15.07 6.40
CA MET A 27 -3.51 14.92 7.84
C MET A 27 -2.18 15.20 8.57
N SER A 28 -1.07 14.77 7.97
CA SER A 28 0.29 14.87 8.54
C SER A 28 1.32 15.49 7.59
N ALA A 29 0.98 15.61 6.30
CA ALA A 29 1.88 16.06 5.25
C ALA A 29 1.19 16.96 4.23
N PHE A 30 1.94 17.90 3.67
CA PHE A 30 1.44 18.85 2.66
C PHE A 30 0.30 19.75 3.20
N TYR A 31 0.01 20.84 2.48
CA TYR A 31 -1.11 21.75 2.80
C TYR A 31 -1.11 22.32 4.24
N GLY A 32 0.08 22.72 4.69
CA GLY A 32 0.29 23.44 5.96
C GLY A 32 0.81 22.54 7.09
N PRO A 33 0.74 23.02 8.35
CA PRO A 33 1.19 22.23 9.50
C PRO A 33 0.29 21.00 9.72
N PRO A 34 0.83 19.93 10.32
CA PRO A 34 0.06 18.76 10.74
C PRO A 34 -1.17 19.17 11.54
N LYS A 35 -2.30 18.54 11.25
CA LYS A 35 -3.56 18.81 11.96
C LYS A 35 -3.55 18.09 13.29
N ARG A 36 -4.41 18.51 14.22
CA ARG A 36 -4.54 17.85 15.52
C ARG A 36 -5.05 16.42 15.30
N GLU A 37 -4.38 15.47 15.95
CA GLU A 37 -4.68 14.03 15.83
C GLU A 37 -6.16 13.70 16.07
N PRO A 38 -6.84 14.18 17.13
CA PRO A 38 -8.25 13.87 17.36
C PRO A 38 -9.18 14.31 16.22
N ASP A 39 -8.89 15.46 15.60
CA ASP A 39 -9.70 16.00 14.51
C ASP A 39 -9.56 15.13 13.25
N MET A 40 -8.37 14.58 13.00
CA MET A 40 -8.12 13.70 11.85
C MET A 40 -8.70 12.30 12.07
N ILE A 41 -8.66 11.77 13.29
CA ILE A 41 -9.34 10.51 13.64
C ILE A 41 -10.85 10.68 13.41
N ASN A 42 -11.44 11.77 13.89
CA ASN A 42 -12.86 12.08 13.68
C ASN A 42 -13.20 12.21 12.20
N LEU A 43 -12.34 12.84 11.39
CA LEU A 43 -12.52 12.93 9.95
C LEU A 43 -12.52 11.56 9.27
N ILE A 44 -11.57 10.68 9.63
CA ILE A 44 -11.50 9.30 9.11
C ILE A 44 -12.79 8.56 9.48
N HIS A 45 -13.20 8.61 10.74
CA HIS A 45 -14.44 7.95 11.19
C HIS A 45 -15.67 8.49 10.49
N HIS A 46 -15.77 9.81 10.31
CA HIS A 46 -16.86 10.43 9.58
C HIS A 46 -16.92 9.96 8.12
N ALA A 47 -15.78 9.91 7.43
CA ALA A 47 -15.71 9.41 6.06
C ALA A 47 -16.20 7.95 5.98
N ILE A 48 -15.70 7.09 6.89
CA ILE A 48 -16.09 5.68 6.94
C ILE A 48 -17.58 5.51 7.25
N ASN A 49 -18.11 6.28 8.20
CA ASN A 49 -19.53 6.27 8.53
C ASN A 49 -20.41 6.81 7.40
N SER A 50 -19.85 7.64 6.50
CA SER A 50 -20.53 8.15 5.31
C SER A 50 -20.44 7.20 4.10
N GLY A 51 -19.83 6.02 4.26
CA GLY A 51 -19.71 5.01 3.20
C GLY A 51 -18.40 5.04 2.40
N VAL A 52 -17.44 5.89 2.79
CA VAL A 52 -16.08 5.80 2.24
C VAL A 52 -15.39 4.57 2.83
N THR A 53 -14.86 3.74 1.96
CA THR A 53 -14.24 2.46 2.31
C THR A 53 -12.82 2.39 1.76
N PHE A 54 -12.47 3.19 0.75
CA PHE A 54 -11.11 3.24 0.22
C PHE A 54 -10.27 4.33 0.89
N LEU A 55 -9.20 3.94 1.59
CA LEU A 55 -8.26 4.86 2.24
C LEU A 55 -6.87 4.74 1.59
N ASP A 56 -6.27 5.87 1.22
CA ASP A 56 -4.95 5.94 0.59
C ASP A 56 -3.94 6.68 1.48
N THR A 57 -2.83 6.01 1.82
CA THR A 57 -1.73 6.56 2.64
C THR A 57 -0.36 6.31 2.02
N PHE A 58 0.69 6.84 2.63
CA PHE A 58 2.08 6.58 2.26
C PHE A 58 2.99 6.86 3.46
N ASP A 59 3.98 6.01 3.69
CA ASP A 59 4.91 6.11 4.82
C ASP A 59 5.77 7.38 4.83
N VAL A 60 6.01 8.02 3.68
CA VAL A 60 6.74 9.31 3.60
C VAL A 60 5.90 10.51 4.03
N TYR A 61 4.61 10.34 4.30
CA TYR A 61 3.77 11.43 4.79
C TYR A 61 4.10 11.73 6.26
N GLY A 62 4.55 12.96 6.52
CA GLY A 62 4.88 13.45 7.85
C GLY A 62 6.16 12.82 8.44
N PRO A 63 6.98 12.17 7.59
CA PRO A 63 7.35 10.75 7.60
C PRO A 63 6.86 9.91 8.78
N HIS A 64 6.28 8.75 8.48
CA HIS A 64 5.83 7.69 9.39
C HIS A 64 4.69 8.07 10.34
N THR A 65 4.51 9.36 10.63
CA THR A 65 3.46 9.87 11.52
C THR A 65 2.06 9.65 10.96
N ASN A 66 1.89 9.66 9.62
CA ASN A 66 0.59 9.36 9.01
C ASN A 66 0.14 7.92 9.27
N ASP A 67 1.06 6.96 9.10
CA ASP A 67 0.76 5.54 9.32
C ASP A 67 0.36 5.29 10.77
N ILE A 68 1.03 5.93 11.73
CA ILE A 68 0.71 5.83 13.16
C ILE A 68 -0.66 6.43 13.45
N LEU A 69 -0.98 7.59 12.88
CA LEU A 69 -2.29 8.24 13.02
C LEU A 69 -3.41 7.34 12.48
N LEU A 70 -3.23 6.78 11.28
CA LEU A 70 -4.18 5.86 10.67
C LEU A 70 -4.32 4.59 11.49
N GLY A 71 -3.23 4.03 12.01
CA GLY A 71 -3.28 2.85 12.87
C GLY A 71 -4.13 3.08 14.12
N LYS A 72 -4.03 4.26 14.74
CA LYS A 72 -4.92 4.66 15.85
C LYS A 72 -6.38 4.79 15.40
N ALA A 73 -6.62 5.41 14.25
CA ALA A 73 -7.97 5.62 13.72
C ALA A 73 -8.67 4.32 13.31
N LEU A 74 -7.91 3.35 12.79
CA LEU A 74 -8.43 2.09 12.25
C LEU A 74 -8.55 0.97 13.28
N LYS A 75 -8.07 1.21 14.51
CA LYS A 75 -8.22 0.25 15.61
C LYS A 75 -9.70 -0.14 15.75
N ASP A 76 -9.96 -1.44 15.76
CA ASP A 76 -11.30 -2.06 15.88
C ASP A 76 -12.26 -1.82 14.69
N ILE A 77 -11.83 -1.11 13.62
CA ILE A 77 -12.66 -0.84 12.43
C ILE A 77 -11.95 -1.13 11.09
N ARG A 78 -10.78 -1.77 11.12
CA ARG A 78 -9.96 -2.09 9.95
C ARG A 78 -10.71 -2.87 8.86
N ASP A 79 -11.63 -3.75 9.24
CA ASP A 79 -12.39 -4.58 8.30
C ASP A 79 -13.46 -3.81 7.52
N ARG A 80 -13.70 -2.54 7.87
CA ARG A 80 -14.67 -1.68 7.18
C ARG A 80 -14.09 -0.96 5.97
N ILE A 81 -12.79 -1.10 5.71
CA ILE A 81 -12.08 -0.34 4.68
C ILE A 81 -11.18 -1.23 3.84
N GLU A 82 -10.93 -0.81 2.61
CA GLU A 82 -9.86 -1.28 1.77
C GLU A 82 -8.67 -0.28 1.85
N LEU A 83 -7.55 -0.74 2.41
CA LEU A 83 -6.36 0.08 2.68
C LEU A 83 -5.36 0.04 1.53
N ALA A 84 -5.13 1.19 0.91
CA ALA A 84 -4.04 1.41 -0.03
C ALA A 84 -2.85 2.09 0.64
N THR A 85 -1.65 1.54 0.42
CA THR A 85 -0.40 2.23 0.74
C THR A 85 0.63 2.02 -0.36
N LYS A 86 1.71 2.78 -0.29
CA LYS A 86 2.67 2.91 -1.37
C LYS A 86 4.08 2.64 -0.88
N PHE A 87 4.95 2.32 -1.82
CA PHE A 87 6.39 2.35 -1.66
C PHE A 87 7.00 3.15 -2.79
N GLY A 88 8.32 3.27 -2.81
CA GLY A 88 9.02 3.80 -3.97
C GLY A 88 9.64 5.16 -3.75
N ALA A 89 9.52 5.73 -2.55
CA ALA A 89 10.17 6.98 -2.19
C ALA A 89 10.69 6.93 -0.76
N CYS A 90 11.92 7.37 -0.55
CA CYS A 90 12.52 7.50 0.76
C CYS A 90 13.17 8.87 0.91
N ILE A 91 13.51 9.24 2.14
CA ILE A 91 14.27 10.46 2.43
C ILE A 91 15.65 10.01 2.92
N VAL A 92 16.68 10.35 2.14
CA VAL A 92 18.09 10.10 2.45
C VAL A 92 18.77 11.46 2.54
N ASP A 93 19.36 11.79 3.69
CA ASP A 93 20.03 13.07 3.94
C ASP A 93 19.17 14.30 3.60
N GLY A 94 17.87 14.24 3.93
CA GLY A 94 16.91 15.32 3.65
C GLY A 94 16.51 15.44 2.17
N ARG A 95 17.01 14.57 1.29
CA ARG A 95 16.67 14.52 -0.13
C ARG A 95 15.74 13.35 -0.42
N ARG A 96 14.79 13.57 -1.32
CA ARG A 96 13.89 12.52 -1.77
C ARG A 96 14.60 11.66 -2.81
N GLU A 97 14.69 10.37 -2.54
CA GLU A 97 15.16 9.36 -3.48
C GLU A 97 14.05 8.39 -3.84
N PHE A 98 14.11 7.82 -5.04
CA PHE A 98 13.17 6.79 -5.49
C PHE A 98 13.88 5.44 -5.50
N ARG A 99 13.29 4.46 -4.80
CA ARG A 99 13.85 3.12 -4.63
C ARG A 99 12.83 2.06 -4.98
N GLY A 100 13.17 1.16 -5.88
CA GLY A 100 12.32 0.05 -6.30
C GLY A 100 12.95 -1.32 -6.03
N ASP A 101 14.13 -1.34 -5.39
CA ASP A 101 14.85 -2.57 -5.11
C ASP A 101 14.11 -3.45 -4.07
N PRO A 102 14.10 -4.78 -4.23
CA PRO A 102 13.33 -5.70 -3.37
C PRO A 102 13.61 -5.56 -1.87
N ALA A 103 14.85 -5.26 -1.48
CA ALA A 103 15.22 -5.05 -0.09
C ALA A 103 14.45 -3.86 0.50
N TYR A 104 14.42 -2.73 -0.20
CA TYR A 104 13.67 -1.56 0.21
C TYR A 104 12.16 -1.78 0.18
N VAL A 105 11.62 -2.43 -0.84
CA VAL A 105 10.17 -2.69 -0.92
C VAL A 105 9.70 -3.55 0.26
N ARG A 106 10.48 -4.57 0.65
CA ARG A 106 10.23 -5.34 1.87
C ARG A 106 10.26 -4.46 3.10
N GLU A 107 11.34 -3.70 3.29
CA GLU A 107 11.53 -2.82 4.45
C GLU A 107 10.36 -1.84 4.61
N ALA A 108 9.95 -1.20 3.50
CA ALA A 108 8.83 -0.27 3.47
C ALA A 108 7.51 -0.96 3.83
N CYS A 109 7.29 -2.19 3.34
CA CYS A 109 6.07 -2.96 3.59
C CYS A 109 5.97 -3.39 5.06
N GLU A 110 7.02 -4.04 5.58
CA GLU A 110 7.08 -4.51 6.98
C GLU A 110 7.01 -3.34 7.96
N GLY A 111 7.72 -2.25 7.67
CA GLY A 111 7.65 -1.01 8.45
C GLY A 111 6.25 -0.40 8.43
N GLY A 112 5.60 -0.38 7.26
CA GLY A 112 4.23 0.13 7.09
C GLY A 112 3.22 -0.65 7.91
N LEU A 113 3.20 -1.99 7.79
CA LEU A 113 2.33 -2.87 8.58
C LEU A 113 2.50 -2.64 10.08
N LYS A 114 3.74 -2.55 10.55
CA LYS A 114 4.05 -2.30 11.96
C LYS A 114 3.52 -0.95 12.45
N ARG A 115 3.71 0.12 11.68
CA ARG A 115 3.26 1.48 12.06
C ARG A 115 1.74 1.63 12.00
N LEU A 116 1.11 1.04 10.99
CA LEU A 116 -0.35 0.98 10.83
C LEU A 116 -0.99 0.04 11.86
N GLY A 117 -0.24 -0.90 12.43
CA GLY A 117 -0.78 -1.89 13.37
C GLY A 117 -1.79 -2.84 12.70
N VAL A 118 -1.57 -3.19 11.43
CA VAL A 118 -2.46 -4.06 10.64
C VAL A 118 -1.71 -5.28 10.14
N GLU A 119 -2.43 -6.38 9.90
CA GLU A 119 -1.85 -7.63 9.40
C GLU A 119 -1.78 -7.68 7.87
N ASN A 120 -2.59 -6.87 7.20
CA ASN A 120 -2.74 -6.87 5.75
C ASN A 120 -2.94 -5.45 5.18
N ILE A 121 -2.43 -5.28 3.96
CA ILE A 121 -2.70 -4.15 3.07
C ILE A 121 -3.51 -4.68 1.89
N ASP A 122 -4.54 -3.95 1.46
CA ASP A 122 -5.43 -4.36 0.36
C ASP A 122 -4.87 -4.01 -1.01
N LEU A 123 -4.21 -2.85 -1.10
CA LEU A 123 -3.52 -2.39 -2.29
C LEU A 123 -2.15 -1.84 -1.92
N TYR A 124 -1.08 -2.51 -2.37
CA TYR A 124 0.29 -2.05 -2.18
C TYR A 124 0.92 -1.76 -3.54
N TYR A 125 1.32 -0.50 -3.78
CA TYR A 125 1.76 -0.09 -5.11
C TYR A 125 2.95 0.86 -5.12
N GLN A 126 3.67 0.86 -6.24
CA GLN A 126 4.82 1.73 -6.42
C GLN A 126 4.37 3.18 -6.73
N HIS A 127 4.85 4.13 -5.94
CA HIS A 127 4.55 5.55 -6.11
C HIS A 127 5.28 6.17 -7.30
N ARG A 128 6.56 5.82 -7.50
CA ARG A 128 7.41 6.27 -8.61
C ARG A 128 8.37 5.17 -9.03
N VAL A 129 8.62 5.08 -10.33
CA VAL A 129 9.59 4.14 -10.90
C VAL A 129 11.00 4.53 -10.49
N ASP A 130 11.78 3.55 -10.03
CA ASP A 130 13.20 3.70 -9.78
C ASP A 130 13.96 3.64 -11.11
N THR A 131 14.46 4.79 -11.56
CA THR A 131 15.13 4.93 -12.85
C THR A 131 16.59 4.47 -12.82
N ARG A 132 17.14 4.10 -11.65
CA ARG A 132 18.49 3.53 -11.54
C ARG A 132 18.58 2.14 -12.17
N PHE A 133 17.43 1.52 -12.45
CA PHE A 133 17.30 0.22 -13.12
C PHE A 133 16.55 0.35 -14.47
N PRO A 134 17.14 1.03 -15.48
CA PRO A 134 16.45 1.46 -16.70
C PRO A 134 15.98 0.30 -17.61
N SER A 135 16.59 -0.89 -17.53
CA SER A 135 16.29 -2.03 -18.41
C SER A 135 15.34 -3.08 -17.80
N LYS A 136 14.82 -2.86 -16.58
CA LYS A 136 14.26 -3.93 -15.74
C LYS A 136 12.99 -3.58 -14.98
N SER A 137 12.40 -2.41 -15.22
CA SER A 137 11.07 -2.10 -14.69
C SER A 137 10.07 -3.08 -15.32
N ARG A 138 9.58 -4.03 -14.52
CA ARG A 138 8.64 -5.06 -14.99
C ARG A 138 7.30 -4.47 -15.42
N PHE A 139 6.96 -3.22 -15.07
CA PHE A 139 5.73 -2.54 -15.50
C PHE A 139 5.81 -1.90 -16.89
N GLN A 140 6.54 -2.51 -17.81
CA GLN A 140 6.47 -2.17 -19.23
C GLN A 140 5.45 -3.08 -19.93
N PRO A 141 4.77 -2.60 -20.99
CA PRO A 141 3.78 -3.40 -21.72
C PRO A 141 4.33 -4.75 -22.19
N GLU A 142 5.62 -4.81 -22.54
CA GLU A 142 6.31 -6.01 -23.03
C GLU A 142 6.43 -7.11 -21.96
N ASN A 143 6.31 -6.76 -20.67
CA ASN A 143 6.45 -7.66 -19.53
C ASN A 143 5.10 -8.10 -18.92
N LEU A 144 3.97 -7.70 -19.53
CA LEU A 144 2.62 -7.94 -19.00
C LEU A 144 2.32 -9.42 -18.74
N GLY A 145 2.75 -10.32 -19.65
CA GLY A 145 2.52 -11.76 -19.53
C GLY A 145 3.24 -12.38 -18.32
N HIS A 146 4.50 -11.98 -18.10
CA HIS A 146 5.28 -12.41 -16.93
C HIS A 146 4.67 -11.90 -15.62
N ASN A 147 4.26 -10.63 -15.57
CA ASN A 147 3.63 -10.05 -14.39
C ASN A 147 2.29 -10.71 -14.05
N LYS A 148 1.49 -11.04 -15.07
CA LYS A 148 0.23 -11.75 -14.88
C LYS A 148 0.46 -13.12 -14.25
N HIS A 149 1.45 -13.87 -14.72
CA HIS A 149 1.80 -15.16 -14.15
C HIS A 149 2.27 -15.07 -12.69
N LEU A 150 3.10 -14.07 -12.37
CA LEU A 150 3.53 -13.81 -10.99
C LEU A 150 2.35 -13.48 -10.07
N PHE A 151 1.47 -12.59 -10.53
CA PHE A 151 0.26 -12.21 -9.81
C PHE A 151 -0.64 -13.42 -9.51
N GLU A 152 -0.85 -14.29 -10.50
CA GLU A 152 -1.64 -15.52 -10.33
C GLU A 152 -1.00 -16.47 -9.29
N ARG A 153 0.33 -16.65 -9.32
CA ARG A 153 1.05 -17.47 -8.33
C ARG A 153 0.94 -16.92 -6.92
N VAL A 154 1.12 -15.61 -6.74
CA VAL A 154 0.99 -14.96 -5.43
C VAL A 154 -0.44 -15.10 -4.89
N ASN A 155 -1.45 -14.89 -5.74
CA ASN A 155 -2.85 -15.08 -5.35
C ASN A 155 -3.16 -16.53 -4.96
N GLU A 156 -2.60 -17.51 -5.66
CA GLU A 156 -2.75 -18.91 -5.28
C GLU A 156 -2.10 -19.22 -3.93
N MET A 157 -0.91 -18.69 -3.66
CA MET A 157 -0.24 -18.87 -2.38
C MET A 157 -1.04 -18.24 -1.24
N ALA A 158 -1.57 -17.04 -1.43
CA ALA A 158 -2.48 -16.39 -0.49
C ALA A 158 -3.70 -17.24 -0.18
N ARG A 159 -4.35 -17.77 -1.21
CA ARG A 159 -5.50 -18.66 -1.05
C ARG A 159 -5.16 -19.91 -0.24
N ARG A 160 -4.00 -20.53 -0.49
CA ARG A 160 -3.53 -21.72 0.24
C ARG A 160 -3.21 -21.40 1.72
N LYS A 161 -2.68 -20.21 1.99
CA LYS A 161 -2.31 -19.76 3.34
C LYS A 161 -3.46 -19.09 4.11
N GLY A 162 -4.62 -18.88 3.47
CA GLY A 162 -5.75 -18.17 4.07
C GLY A 162 -5.45 -16.70 4.40
N CYS A 163 -4.53 -16.06 3.67
CA CYS A 163 -4.10 -14.68 3.92
C CYS A 163 -4.19 -13.83 2.64
N SER A 164 -3.95 -12.51 2.75
CA SER A 164 -3.94 -11.65 1.58
C SER A 164 -2.73 -11.95 0.68
N PRO A 165 -2.79 -11.65 -0.63
CA PRO A 165 -1.64 -11.75 -1.54
C PRO A 165 -0.39 -11.09 -0.97
N ILE A 166 -0.51 -9.90 -0.40
CA ILE A 166 0.60 -9.19 0.25
C ILE A 166 1.12 -9.91 1.48
N THR A 167 0.28 -10.46 2.35
CA THR A 167 0.73 -11.27 3.49
C THR A 167 1.42 -12.57 3.02
N ALA A 168 0.93 -13.16 1.92
CA ALA A 168 1.55 -14.32 1.30
C ALA A 168 2.92 -13.99 0.72
N CYS A 169 3.08 -12.81 0.11
CA CYS A 169 4.36 -12.26 -0.31
C CYS A 169 5.32 -12.10 0.86
N ILE A 170 4.84 -11.51 1.96
CA ILE A 170 5.69 -11.14 3.09
C ILE A 170 6.27 -12.38 3.79
N SER A 171 5.42 -13.39 3.94
CA SER A 171 5.76 -14.69 4.52
C SER A 171 6.66 -15.58 3.64
N LEU A 172 7.16 -15.09 2.50
CA LEU A 172 8.18 -15.79 1.72
C LEU A 172 9.54 -15.54 2.38
N ASP A 173 10.26 -16.63 2.67
CA ASP A 173 11.61 -16.60 3.22
C ASP A 173 12.53 -15.73 2.33
N PRO A 174 13.32 -14.78 2.88
CA PRO A 174 14.32 -14.03 2.12
C PRO A 174 15.35 -14.90 1.36
N SER A 175 15.54 -16.16 1.73
CA SER A 175 16.34 -17.13 0.97
C SER A 175 15.59 -17.78 -0.21
N SER A 176 14.25 -17.69 -0.19
CA SER A 176 13.38 -18.18 -1.26
C SER A 176 13.17 -17.08 -2.30
N ARG A 177 13.23 -17.42 -3.59
CA ARG A 177 13.01 -16.54 -4.76
C ARG A 177 11.64 -15.84 -4.80
N GLY A 178 10.83 -15.95 -3.75
CA GLY A 178 9.48 -15.43 -3.65
C GLY A 178 9.40 -13.91 -3.60
N TRP A 179 10.44 -13.20 -3.13
CA TRP A 179 10.44 -11.74 -3.14
C TRP A 179 10.92 -11.13 -4.45
N ASP A 180 11.72 -11.86 -5.23
CA ASP A 180 11.99 -11.52 -6.63
C ASP A 180 10.73 -11.60 -7.49
N ASP A 181 9.70 -12.31 -7.03
CA ASP A 181 8.39 -12.47 -7.68
C ASP A 181 7.39 -11.37 -7.27
N VAL A 182 7.59 -10.74 -6.11
CA VAL A 182 6.69 -9.71 -5.54
C VAL A 182 7.21 -8.30 -5.79
N CYS A 183 8.53 -8.17 -5.77
CA CYS A 183 9.23 -6.94 -6.09
C CYS A 183 9.88 -7.09 -7.47
N PRO A 184 9.70 -6.14 -8.39
CA PRO A 184 10.28 -6.21 -9.70
C PRO A 184 11.81 -6.00 -9.66
N ASN A 185 12.53 -7.12 -9.47
CA ASN A 185 13.94 -7.44 -9.72
C ASN A 185 14.96 -7.24 -8.58
N THR A 186 15.57 -8.36 -8.17
CA THR A 186 17.02 -8.49 -8.05
C THR A 186 17.51 -9.66 -8.92
N SER A 187 18.72 -9.52 -9.44
CA SER A 187 19.45 -10.35 -10.40
C SER A 187 19.46 -11.87 -10.14
N ASN A 188 19.26 -12.66 -11.20
CA ASN A 188 20.18 -13.77 -11.49
C ASN A 188 21.29 -13.21 -12.39
N HIS A 189 22.54 -13.45 -11.97
CA HIS A 189 23.83 -12.92 -12.44
C HIS A 189 24.28 -11.64 -11.74
#